data_AF-A0A3D3MEW3-F1
#
_entry.id   AF-A0A3D3MEW3-F1
#
_cell.length_a   1.000
_cell.length_b   1.000
_cell.length_c   1.000
_cell.angle_alpha   90.00
_cell.angle_beta   90.00
_cell.angle_gamma   90.00
#
_symmetry.space_group_name_H-M   'P 1'
#
loop_
_entity.id
_entity.type
_entity.pdbx_description
1 polymer ?
#
loop_
_entity_poly.entity_id
_entity_poly.type
_entity_poly.pdbx_seq_one_letter_code
_entity_poly.pdbx_strand_id
1 'polypeptide(L)'
;MKQIILTAAFLLLAQGAIAQKQDISHDNISVFFDEIKAASKQNIQLWNKDLYGPILLIDPKTREIFANEPDTANVLKRNGNIYSGILPDKINIANTAINWNGKRWAMIMLPLPQNKQNRVNLLAHESFHSIQPTLGFTLSNAENNHLDQKNGRLYLRLELEALKKAIQASSEKEQLQHLTSALTFRKYRHSLYSNSGTTENLLELNEGIAEFTGVILSGRNKAQTTSFFVTGIDDFFKNPTFVRSFAYHTIPAYGYLLYNKDKSWNRNITDQTDLTDYFIKAFHINIPNELKKVSENKSGLYNGKVILQEEETREENTKKLIAEYKLRFIDQPHFEIKFEKMNVSFDPRNIIPIEDKGTVYPNIRVTDKWGILTVEKGALMSPGWDKISISNPIQTENSKVSGDGWTLELTENYTIEKETTSGNYKLKRIEK
;
A
#
# COMPACT_ATOMS: atom_id res chain seq x y z
N MET A 1 -19.13 -2.90 -20.97
CA MET A 1 -17.86 -2.75 -20.22
C MET A 1 -17.84 -3.81 -19.15
N LYS A 2 -17.01 -4.86 -19.28
CA LYS A 2 -16.82 -5.84 -18.20
C LYS A 2 -16.01 -5.14 -17.11
N GLN A 3 -16.54 -5.03 -15.90
CA GLN A 3 -15.77 -4.61 -14.73
C GLN A 3 -14.68 -5.66 -14.52
N ILE A 4 -13.43 -5.31 -14.87
CA ILE A 4 -12.27 -6.08 -14.48
C ILE A 4 -12.08 -5.80 -12.98
N ILE A 5 -12.39 -6.78 -12.14
CA ILE A 5 -12.09 -6.71 -10.70
C ILE A 5 -10.57 -6.85 -10.60
N LEU A 6 -9.88 -5.72 -10.47
CA LEU A 6 -8.43 -5.66 -10.31
C LEU A 6 -8.10 -5.84 -8.82
N THR A 7 -7.78 -7.05 -8.39
CA THR A 7 -7.14 -7.29 -7.09
C THR A 7 -5.65 -7.00 -7.23
N ALA A 8 -5.26 -5.75 -6.97
CA ALA A 8 -3.87 -5.42 -6.69
C ALA A 8 -3.61 -5.70 -5.20
N ALA A 9 -2.63 -6.56 -4.92
CA ALA A 9 -2.29 -6.95 -3.56
C ALA A 9 -0.99 -6.24 -3.16
N PHE A 10 -1.00 -5.57 -2.01
CA PHE A 10 0.08 -4.67 -1.60
C PHE A 10 1.12 -5.39 -0.74
N LEU A 11 2.39 -5.21 -1.06
CA LEU A 11 3.50 -5.60 -0.20
C LEU A 11 3.83 -4.45 0.76
N LEU A 12 3.30 -4.50 1.98
CA LEU A 12 3.81 -3.70 3.09
C LEU A 12 4.94 -4.49 3.76
N LEU A 13 6.18 -4.32 3.28
CA LEU A 13 7.33 -4.83 4.02
C LEU A 13 7.55 -3.97 5.26
N ALA A 14 7.42 -4.59 6.44
CA ALA A 14 8.13 -4.14 7.62
C ALA A 14 9.62 -4.05 7.28
N GLN A 15 10.27 -2.95 7.68
CA GLN A 15 11.67 -2.66 7.40
C GLN A 15 12.58 -3.88 7.61
N GLY A 16 13.51 -4.07 6.68
CA GLY A 16 14.38 -5.23 6.59
C GLY A 16 15.14 -5.49 7.89
N ALA A 17 14.88 -6.66 8.48
CA ALA A 17 15.82 -7.28 9.39
C ALA A 17 16.78 -8.15 8.56
N ILE A 18 18.07 -8.06 8.89
CA ILE A 18 19.11 -8.97 8.43
C ILE A 18 18.60 -10.41 8.55
N ALA A 19 18.71 -11.18 7.47
CA ALA A 19 18.28 -12.57 7.41
C ALA A 19 19.09 -13.44 8.39
N GLN A 20 18.70 -13.45 9.65
CA GLN A 20 18.88 -14.61 10.50
C GLN A 20 17.83 -15.63 10.09
N LYS A 21 18.28 -16.87 9.89
CA LYS A 21 17.44 -18.04 9.65
C LYS A 21 16.66 -18.30 10.95
N GLN A 22 15.58 -17.55 11.15
CA GLN A 22 14.67 -17.77 12.26
C GLN A 22 13.81 -18.97 11.82
N ASP A 23 14.07 -20.15 12.37
CA ASP A 23 13.16 -21.27 12.22
C ASP A 23 11.80 -20.82 12.76
N ILE A 24 10.85 -20.60 11.87
CA ILE A 24 9.50 -20.21 12.21
C ILE A 24 8.83 -21.46 12.79
N SER A 25 8.94 -21.66 14.10
CA SER A 25 8.23 -22.75 14.77
C SER A 25 6.73 -22.46 14.75
N HIS A 26 5.92 -23.53 14.63
CA HIS A 26 4.46 -23.43 14.72
C HIS A 26 3.99 -22.78 16.03
N ASP A 27 4.73 -22.99 17.13
CA ASP A 27 4.45 -22.39 18.43
C ASP A 27 4.54 -20.85 18.37
N ASN A 28 5.56 -20.31 17.68
CA ASN A 28 5.70 -18.85 17.50
C ASN A 28 4.54 -18.26 16.70
N ILE A 29 4.03 -18.99 15.70
CA ILE A 29 2.90 -18.54 14.89
C ILE A 29 1.60 -18.48 15.70
N SER A 30 1.35 -19.48 16.55
CA SER A 30 0.14 -19.51 17.38
C SER A 30 0.00 -18.27 18.27
N VAL A 31 1.13 -17.77 18.81
CA VAL A 31 1.18 -16.54 19.62
C VAL A 31 0.66 -15.34 18.86
N PHE A 32 0.97 -15.22 17.56
CA PHE A 32 0.53 -14.09 16.75
C PHE A 32 -1.00 -14.06 16.60
N PHE A 33 -1.63 -15.22 16.45
CA PHE A 33 -3.09 -15.34 16.42
C PHE A 33 -3.73 -15.00 17.77
N ASP A 34 -3.15 -15.46 18.87
CA ASP A 34 -3.64 -15.15 20.21
C ASP A 34 -3.54 -13.65 20.54
N GLU A 35 -2.50 -12.97 20.07
CA GLU A 35 -2.32 -11.53 20.26
C GLU A 35 -3.41 -10.71 19.57
N ILE A 36 -3.69 -10.97 18.29
CA ILE A 36 -4.75 -10.25 17.56
C ILE A 36 -6.13 -10.64 18.08
N LYS A 37 -6.35 -11.90 18.49
CA LYS A 37 -7.60 -12.34 19.13
C LYS A 37 -7.88 -11.56 20.41
N ALA A 38 -6.87 -11.42 21.27
CA ALA A 38 -6.99 -10.66 22.51
C ALA A 38 -7.22 -9.16 22.25
N ALA A 39 -6.44 -8.56 21.33
CA ALA A 39 -6.57 -7.15 20.97
C ALA A 39 -7.94 -6.83 20.37
N SER A 40 -8.46 -7.68 19.48
CA SER A 40 -9.78 -7.54 18.88
C SER A 40 -10.88 -7.59 19.95
N LYS A 41 -10.86 -8.61 20.83
CA LYS A 41 -11.86 -8.75 21.89
C LYS A 41 -11.90 -7.56 22.84
N GLN A 42 -10.74 -7.02 23.21
CA GLN A 42 -10.64 -5.84 24.07
C GLN A 42 -11.17 -4.56 23.41
N ASN A 43 -11.14 -4.47 22.08
CA ASN A 43 -11.48 -3.28 21.31
C ASN A 43 -12.72 -3.47 20.42
N ILE A 44 -13.57 -4.46 20.69
CA ILE A 44 -14.75 -4.80 19.86
C ILE A 44 -15.69 -3.59 19.63
N GLN A 45 -15.73 -2.68 20.59
CA GLN A 45 -16.55 -1.46 20.55
C GLN A 45 -16.07 -0.44 19.51
N LEU A 46 -14.84 -0.55 19.00
CA LEU A 46 -14.31 0.40 18.01
C LEU A 46 -15.20 0.42 16.76
N TRP A 47 -15.56 -0.76 16.25
CA TRP A 47 -16.41 -0.95 15.07
C TRP A 47 -17.70 -1.74 15.33
N ASN A 48 -17.95 -2.15 16.57
CA ASN A 48 -19.02 -3.10 16.94
C ASN A 48 -18.94 -4.41 16.13
N LYS A 49 -17.73 -4.85 15.82
CA LYS A 49 -17.40 -6.05 15.05
C LYS A 49 -16.13 -6.68 15.61
N ASP A 50 -16.09 -8.01 15.62
CA ASP A 50 -14.86 -8.73 15.91
C ASP A 50 -13.94 -8.67 14.69
N LEU A 51 -12.73 -8.16 14.86
CA LEU A 51 -11.68 -8.12 13.86
C LEU A 51 -10.90 -9.44 13.79
N TYR A 52 -11.09 -10.36 14.73
CA TYR A 52 -10.45 -11.68 14.69
C TYR A 52 -11.22 -12.63 13.76
N GLY A 53 -11.03 -12.41 12.45
CA GLY A 53 -11.57 -13.24 11.38
C GLY A 53 -10.57 -14.29 10.86
N PRO A 54 -10.82 -14.88 9.68
CA PRO A 54 -9.91 -15.83 9.04
C PRO A 54 -8.60 -15.12 8.63
N ILE A 55 -7.45 -15.64 9.08
CA ILE A 55 -6.11 -15.09 8.81
C ILE A 55 -5.21 -16.17 8.22
N LEU A 56 -4.45 -15.81 7.17
CA LEU A 56 -3.36 -16.59 6.60
C LEU A 56 -2.04 -15.85 6.81
N LEU A 57 -1.10 -16.48 7.50
CA LEU A 57 0.29 -16.06 7.55
C LEU A 57 1.10 -16.92 6.58
N ILE A 58 1.87 -16.29 5.69
CA ILE A 58 2.53 -17.01 4.59
C ILE A 58 4.02 -16.74 4.59
N ASP A 59 4.84 -17.80 4.62
CA ASP A 59 6.27 -17.69 4.36
C ASP A 59 6.47 -17.46 2.85
N PRO A 60 7.01 -16.32 2.41
CA PRO A 60 7.16 -16.02 0.99
C PRO A 60 8.18 -16.92 0.27
N LYS A 61 9.11 -17.54 0.99
CA LYS A 61 10.15 -18.41 0.43
C LYS A 61 9.65 -19.83 0.23
N THR A 62 8.99 -20.41 1.24
CA THR A 62 8.51 -21.80 1.19
C THR A 62 7.07 -21.91 0.72
N ARG A 63 6.34 -20.79 0.70
CA ARG A 63 4.88 -20.70 0.46
C ARG A 63 4.06 -21.46 1.49
N GLU A 64 4.66 -21.81 2.63
CA GLU A 64 3.95 -22.43 3.74
C GLU A 64 2.91 -21.45 4.30
N ILE A 65 1.70 -21.96 4.45
CA ILE A 65 0.56 -21.26 5.04
C ILE A 65 0.45 -21.70 6.49
N PHE A 66 0.20 -20.74 7.36
CA PHE A 66 -0.32 -20.95 8.70
C PHE A 66 -1.64 -20.20 8.85
N ALA A 67 -2.68 -20.86 9.33
CA ALA A 67 -4.02 -20.29 9.47
C ALA A 67 -4.60 -20.53 10.86
N ASN A 68 -5.43 -19.59 11.32
CA ASN A 68 -6.12 -19.67 12.61
C ASN A 68 -7.38 -20.55 12.57
N GLU A 69 -7.87 -20.92 11.39
CA GLU A 69 -9.06 -21.74 11.19
C GLU A 69 -8.95 -22.58 9.90
N PRO A 70 -9.77 -23.64 9.70
CA PRO A 70 -9.69 -24.46 8.49
C PRO A 70 -10.27 -23.72 7.28
N ASP A 71 -9.87 -24.12 6.08
CA ASP A 71 -10.56 -23.72 4.84
C ASP A 71 -11.77 -24.61 4.55
N THR A 72 -12.68 -24.14 3.70
CA THR A 72 -13.90 -24.90 3.37
C THR A 72 -13.59 -26.11 2.45
N ALA A 73 -12.48 -26.07 1.71
CA ALA A 73 -12.06 -27.16 0.83
C ALA A 73 -11.20 -28.23 1.52
N ASN A 74 -10.94 -28.10 2.83
CA ASN A 74 -10.10 -29.01 3.62
C ASN A 74 -8.68 -29.21 3.07
N VAL A 75 -8.14 -28.20 2.37
CA VAL A 75 -6.75 -28.18 1.90
C VAL A 75 -5.81 -27.97 3.08
N LEU A 76 -6.17 -27.09 4.01
CA LEU A 76 -5.41 -26.82 5.22
C LEU A 76 -5.60 -27.97 6.21
N LYS A 77 -4.49 -28.51 6.71
CA LYS A 77 -4.47 -29.62 7.67
C LYS A 77 -4.20 -29.10 9.06
N ARG A 78 -4.92 -29.64 10.04
CA ARG A 78 -4.74 -29.24 11.44
C ARG A 78 -3.35 -29.66 11.93
N ASN A 79 -2.63 -28.73 12.53
CA ASN A 79 -1.36 -28.95 13.21
C ASN A 79 -1.41 -28.24 14.57
N GLY A 80 -1.63 -29.01 15.65
CA GLY A 80 -1.91 -28.47 16.98
C GLY A 80 -3.17 -27.60 17.02
N ASN A 81 -2.99 -26.33 17.38
CA ASN A 81 -4.06 -25.33 17.50
C ASN A 81 -4.25 -24.46 16.25
N ILE A 82 -3.43 -24.68 15.21
CA ILE A 82 -3.49 -23.95 13.95
C ILE A 82 -3.68 -24.93 12.79
N TYR A 83 -3.77 -24.39 11.57
CA TYR A 83 -3.83 -25.18 10.34
C TYR A 83 -2.67 -24.78 9.44
N SER A 84 -2.15 -25.74 8.67
CA SER A 84 -1.05 -25.51 7.73
C SER A 84 -1.30 -26.13 6.36
N GLY A 85 -0.60 -25.61 5.36
CA GLY A 85 -0.64 -26.06 3.97
C GLY A 85 0.38 -25.33 3.12
N ILE A 86 0.35 -25.52 1.80
CA ILE A 86 1.22 -24.80 0.85
C ILE A 86 0.34 -23.96 -0.07
N LEU A 87 0.67 -22.67 -0.23
CA LEU A 87 -0.04 -21.80 -1.15
C LEU A 87 0.31 -22.17 -2.60
N PRO A 88 -0.67 -22.48 -3.46
CA PRO A 88 -0.40 -22.82 -4.86
C PRO A 88 0.33 -21.71 -5.60
N ASP A 89 1.33 -22.01 -6.43
CA ASP A 89 2.21 -21.02 -7.11
C ASP A 89 1.47 -19.97 -7.95
N LYS A 90 0.24 -20.29 -8.37
CA LYS A 90 -0.61 -19.39 -9.14
C LYS A 90 -1.24 -18.27 -8.31
N ILE A 91 -1.18 -18.36 -6.97
CA ILE A 91 -1.68 -17.33 -6.06
C ILE A 91 -0.51 -16.47 -5.64
N ASN A 92 -0.59 -15.18 -5.93
CA ASN A 92 0.40 -14.21 -5.46
C ASN A 92 0.31 -14.04 -3.94
N ILE A 93 1.46 -13.81 -3.30
CA ILE A 93 1.53 -13.47 -1.87
C ILE A 93 1.60 -11.96 -1.75
N ALA A 94 0.79 -11.40 -0.86
CA ALA A 94 0.80 -9.99 -0.49
C ALA A 94 -0.07 -9.76 0.76
N ASN A 95 0.10 -8.61 1.39
CA ASN A 95 -0.72 -8.20 2.52
C ASN A 95 -2.02 -7.60 1.98
N THR A 96 -3.12 -8.36 2.09
CA THR A 96 -4.44 -7.93 1.61
C THR A 96 -5.54 -8.91 2.06
N ALA A 97 -6.80 -8.58 1.75
CA ALA A 97 -7.90 -9.53 1.83
C ALA A 97 -8.05 -10.35 0.53
N ILE A 98 -8.05 -11.69 0.64
CA ILE A 98 -8.21 -12.62 -0.49
C ILE A 98 -9.43 -13.54 -0.32
N ASN A 99 -10.13 -13.84 -1.41
CA ASN A 99 -11.11 -14.93 -1.42
C ASN A 99 -10.40 -16.23 -1.86
N TRP A 100 -10.27 -17.20 -0.95
CA TRP A 100 -9.60 -18.47 -1.22
C TRP A 100 -10.27 -19.63 -0.47
N ASN A 101 -10.48 -20.75 -1.17
CA ASN A 101 -11.11 -21.97 -0.66
C ASN A 101 -12.38 -21.73 0.17
N GLY A 102 -13.28 -20.90 -0.35
CA GLY A 102 -14.61 -20.66 0.22
C GLY A 102 -14.67 -19.62 1.34
N LYS A 103 -13.56 -18.93 1.66
CA LYS A 103 -13.50 -17.89 2.69
C LYS A 103 -12.79 -16.62 2.21
N ARG A 104 -13.11 -15.49 2.85
CA ARG A 104 -12.38 -14.23 2.74
C ARG A 104 -11.36 -14.17 3.88
N TRP A 105 -10.09 -14.22 3.54
CA TRP A 105 -8.96 -14.25 4.47
C TRP A 105 -8.23 -12.92 4.47
N ALA A 106 -7.75 -12.49 5.64
CA ALA A 106 -6.62 -11.57 5.70
C ALA A 106 -5.34 -12.36 5.43
N MET A 107 -4.67 -12.10 4.32
CA MET A 107 -3.37 -12.67 3.98
C MET A 107 -2.28 -11.72 4.46
N ILE A 108 -1.29 -12.22 5.19
CA ILE A 108 -0.13 -11.45 5.66
C ILE A 108 1.15 -12.26 5.43
N MET A 109 2.18 -11.58 4.92
CA MET A 109 3.49 -12.15 4.65
C MET A 109 4.36 -12.21 5.92
N LEU A 110 5.09 -13.31 6.09
CA LEU A 110 6.12 -13.48 7.12
C LEU A 110 7.50 -12.97 6.63
N PRO A 111 8.40 -12.56 7.55
CA PRO A 111 8.21 -12.50 9.00
C PRO A 111 7.38 -11.28 9.42
N LEU A 112 6.57 -11.44 10.48
CA LEU A 112 5.88 -10.31 11.10
C LEU A 112 6.86 -9.43 11.88
N PRO A 113 6.50 -8.16 12.18
CA PRO A 113 7.31 -7.31 13.04
C PRO A 113 7.61 -7.97 14.39
N GLN A 114 8.87 -7.85 14.86
CA GLN A 114 9.28 -8.40 16.16
C GLN A 114 8.61 -7.65 17.32
N ASN A 115 8.49 -6.32 17.20
CA ASN A 115 7.76 -5.52 18.18
C ASN A 115 6.27 -5.88 18.18
N LYS A 116 5.75 -6.25 19.36
CA LYS A 116 4.36 -6.68 19.54
C LYS A 116 3.33 -5.66 19.05
N GLN A 117 3.50 -4.37 19.39
CA GLN A 117 2.54 -3.34 19.00
C GLN A 117 2.50 -3.15 17.49
N ASN A 118 3.66 -3.13 16.82
CA ASN A 118 3.73 -3.07 15.36
C ASN A 118 3.12 -4.30 14.69
N ARG A 119 3.32 -5.48 15.27
CA ARG A 119 2.72 -6.73 14.77
C ARG A 119 1.19 -6.74 14.90
N VAL A 120 0.67 -6.38 16.07
CA VAL A 120 -0.79 -6.28 16.29
C VAL A 120 -1.39 -5.22 15.39
N ASN A 121 -0.72 -4.09 15.19
CA ASN A 121 -1.14 -3.05 14.25
C ASN A 121 -1.31 -3.60 12.83
N LEU A 122 -0.30 -4.32 12.32
CA LEU A 122 -0.36 -4.93 10.98
C LEU A 122 -1.48 -5.98 10.89
N LEU A 123 -1.56 -6.90 11.85
CA LEU A 123 -2.61 -7.92 11.85
C LEU A 123 -4.02 -7.31 11.89
N ALA A 124 -4.22 -6.27 12.70
CA ALA A 124 -5.49 -5.56 12.80
C ALA A 124 -5.83 -4.77 11.53
N HIS A 125 -4.83 -4.14 10.90
CA HIS A 125 -4.98 -3.46 9.61
C HIS A 125 -5.50 -4.43 8.55
N GLU A 126 -4.80 -5.54 8.34
CA GLU A 126 -5.16 -6.52 7.30
C GLU A 126 -6.48 -7.23 7.61
N SER A 127 -6.76 -7.47 8.89
CA SER A 127 -8.04 -8.04 9.31
C SER A 127 -9.21 -7.07 9.09
N PHE A 128 -8.98 -5.76 9.20
CA PHE A 128 -10.01 -4.75 8.92
C PHE A 128 -10.48 -4.80 7.46
N HIS A 129 -9.58 -4.95 6.48
CA HIS A 129 -9.95 -5.09 5.06
C HIS A 129 -10.86 -6.30 4.77
N SER A 130 -10.86 -7.31 5.64
CA SER A 130 -11.78 -8.44 5.54
C SER A 130 -13.22 -8.06 5.91
N ILE A 131 -13.41 -7.16 6.89
CA ILE A 131 -14.74 -6.74 7.36
C ILE A 131 -15.20 -5.40 6.79
N GLN A 132 -14.31 -4.60 6.23
CA GLN A 132 -14.57 -3.24 5.74
C GLN A 132 -15.80 -3.16 4.80
N PRO A 133 -16.02 -4.09 3.85
CA PRO A 133 -17.24 -4.11 3.04
C PRO A 133 -18.52 -4.30 3.86
N THR A 134 -18.47 -5.07 4.95
CA THR A 134 -19.62 -5.32 5.85
C THR A 134 -19.98 -4.10 6.69
N LEU A 135 -19.07 -3.12 6.78
CA LEU A 135 -19.29 -1.81 7.40
C LEU A 135 -19.84 -0.79 6.40
N GLY A 136 -20.08 -1.19 5.14
CA GLY A 136 -20.60 -0.31 4.09
C GLY A 136 -19.52 0.48 3.34
N PHE A 137 -18.23 0.20 3.57
CA PHE A 137 -17.15 0.85 2.82
C PHE A 137 -16.88 0.15 1.49
N THR A 138 -16.82 0.96 0.44
CA THR A 138 -16.38 0.50 -0.88
C THR A 138 -14.85 0.50 -0.94
N LEU A 139 -14.26 -0.64 -1.31
CA LEU A 139 -12.81 -0.75 -1.50
C LEU A 139 -12.41 0.06 -2.75
N SER A 140 -11.44 0.95 -2.60
CA SER A 140 -10.99 1.84 -3.66
C SER A 140 -9.47 1.98 -3.65
N ASN A 141 -8.87 1.89 -4.84
CA ASN A 141 -7.43 2.01 -5.05
C ASN A 141 -7.09 3.17 -5.99
N ALA A 142 -7.78 4.31 -5.80
CA ALA A 142 -7.58 5.51 -6.60
C ALA A 142 -6.11 5.94 -6.62
N GLU A 143 -5.60 6.29 -7.81
CA GLU A 143 -4.23 6.80 -7.96
C GLU A 143 -4.19 8.30 -7.71
N ASN A 144 -3.24 8.72 -6.87
CA ASN A 144 -3.04 10.11 -6.46
C ASN A 144 -1.73 10.66 -7.05
N ASN A 145 -1.59 10.59 -8.38
CA ASN A 145 -0.33 10.88 -9.10
C ASN A 145 0.22 12.30 -8.87
N HIS A 146 -0.62 13.26 -8.47
CA HIS A 146 -0.17 14.59 -8.05
C HIS A 146 0.74 14.56 -6.81
N LEU A 147 0.68 13.49 -6.00
CA LEU A 147 1.58 13.26 -4.86
C LEU A 147 2.96 12.73 -5.27
N ASP A 148 3.26 12.66 -6.56
CA ASP A 148 4.64 12.57 -7.06
C ASP A 148 5.12 13.87 -7.73
N GLN A 149 4.24 14.87 -7.85
CA GLN A 149 4.62 16.21 -8.32
C GLN A 149 5.14 17.06 -7.16
N LYS A 150 6.11 17.93 -7.43
CA LYS A 150 6.82 18.73 -6.42
C LYS A 150 5.91 19.42 -5.42
N ASN A 151 4.92 20.19 -5.89
CA ASN A 151 4.03 20.92 -4.99
C ASN A 151 3.06 19.99 -4.24
N GLY A 152 2.66 18.87 -4.83
CA GLY A 152 1.82 17.87 -4.13
C GLY A 152 2.57 17.27 -2.95
N ARG A 153 3.83 16.88 -3.17
CA ARG A 153 4.71 16.36 -2.11
C ARG A 153 5.04 17.40 -1.06
N LEU A 154 5.45 18.61 -1.47
CA LEU A 154 5.79 19.70 -0.55
C LEU A 154 4.67 19.96 0.47
N TYR A 155 3.44 20.18 0.00
CA TYR A 155 2.34 20.52 0.90
C TYR A 155 1.82 19.31 1.71
N LEU A 156 1.97 18.08 1.22
CA LEU A 156 1.71 16.88 2.02
C LEU A 156 2.74 16.73 3.15
N ARG A 157 4.03 16.98 2.88
CA ARG A 157 5.07 16.92 3.89
C ARG A 157 4.91 18.02 4.94
N LEU A 158 4.54 19.23 4.54
CA LEU A 158 4.18 20.32 5.45
C LEU A 158 2.96 19.99 6.31
N GLU A 159 1.94 19.34 5.73
CA GLU A 159 0.79 18.81 6.47
C GLU A 159 1.23 17.81 7.54
N LEU A 160 2.06 16.83 7.19
CA LEU A 160 2.52 15.79 8.11
C LEU A 160 3.46 16.35 9.20
N GLU A 161 4.32 17.33 8.88
CA GLU A 161 5.10 18.07 9.89
C GLU A 161 4.20 18.81 10.89
N ALA A 162 3.11 19.42 10.40
CA ALA A 162 2.14 20.05 11.28
C ALA A 162 1.40 19.02 12.15
N LEU A 163 1.08 17.83 11.61
CA LEU A 163 0.50 16.75 12.40
C LEU A 163 1.44 16.19 13.47
N LYS A 164 2.75 16.04 13.18
CA LYS A 164 3.76 15.69 14.20
C LYS A 164 3.69 16.64 15.39
N LYS A 165 3.70 17.96 15.12
CA LYS A 165 3.58 18.98 16.16
C LYS A 165 2.23 18.94 16.89
N ALA A 166 1.12 18.68 16.18
CA ALA A 166 -0.19 18.53 16.82
C ALA A 166 -0.25 17.34 17.80
N ILE A 167 0.40 16.22 17.46
CA ILE A 167 0.49 15.02 18.32
C ILE A 167 1.40 15.27 19.54
N GLN A 168 2.45 16.07 19.37
CA GLN A 168 3.40 16.41 20.43
C GLN A 168 2.94 17.59 21.31
N ALA A 169 1.89 18.31 20.91
CA ALA A 169 1.40 19.50 21.59
C ALA A 169 1.08 19.22 23.08
N SER A 170 1.47 20.18 23.93
CA SER A 170 1.26 20.09 25.38
C SER A 170 -0.05 20.70 25.84
N SER A 171 -0.75 21.44 24.96
CA SER A 171 -2.04 22.06 25.24
C SER A 171 -3.01 21.91 24.07
N GLU A 172 -4.31 21.97 24.34
CA GLU A 172 -5.35 21.92 23.30
C GLU A 172 -5.25 23.10 22.33
N LYS A 173 -4.86 24.28 22.83
CA LYS A 173 -4.67 25.47 22.01
C LYS A 173 -3.55 25.28 20.98
N GLU A 174 -2.40 24.76 21.42
CA GLU A 174 -1.27 24.45 20.54
C GLU A 174 -1.62 23.35 19.54
N GLN A 175 -2.30 22.29 20.00
CA GLN A 175 -2.79 21.21 19.15
C GLN A 175 -3.71 21.77 18.03
N LEU A 176 -4.66 22.64 18.38
CA LEU A 176 -5.58 23.25 17.42
C LEU A 176 -4.87 24.15 16.41
N GLN A 177 -3.84 24.89 16.83
CA GLN A 177 -3.03 25.72 15.93
C GLN A 177 -2.30 24.88 14.87
N HIS A 178 -1.73 23.75 15.29
CA HIS A 178 -1.05 22.83 14.39
C HIS A 178 -2.02 22.08 13.47
N LEU A 179 -3.15 21.60 14.00
CA LEU A 179 -4.23 21.01 13.19
C LEU A 179 -4.77 21.99 12.12
N THR A 180 -4.99 23.24 12.50
CA THR A 180 -5.42 24.28 11.55
C THR A 180 -4.39 24.47 10.44
N SER A 181 -3.11 24.42 10.77
CA SER A 181 -2.04 24.56 9.77
C SER A 181 -1.97 23.34 8.85
N ALA A 182 -2.08 22.12 9.41
CA ALA A 182 -2.13 20.88 8.64
C ALA A 182 -3.27 20.89 7.60
N LEU A 183 -4.49 21.22 8.03
CA LEU A 183 -5.66 21.28 7.14
C LEU A 183 -5.59 22.46 6.16
N THR A 184 -4.92 23.56 6.51
CA THR A 184 -4.64 24.65 5.56
C THR A 184 -3.71 24.18 4.44
N PHE A 185 -2.62 23.46 4.77
CA PHE A 185 -1.72 22.89 3.76
C PHE A 185 -2.45 21.87 2.87
N ARG A 186 -3.27 21.01 3.47
CA ARG A 186 -4.13 20.06 2.74
C ARG A 186 -5.06 20.78 1.76
N LYS A 187 -5.85 21.74 2.22
CA LYS A 187 -6.81 22.48 1.36
C LYS A 187 -6.09 23.27 0.26
N TYR A 188 -4.93 23.86 0.55
CA TYR A 188 -4.15 24.52 -0.49
C TYR A 188 -3.65 23.51 -1.53
N ARG A 189 -3.08 22.38 -1.09
CA ARG A 189 -2.66 21.29 -1.98
C ARG A 189 -3.81 20.80 -2.87
N HIS A 190 -5.01 20.63 -2.31
CA HIS A 190 -6.19 20.24 -3.07
C HIS A 190 -6.63 21.29 -4.10
N SER A 191 -6.39 22.57 -3.84
CA SER A 191 -6.69 23.64 -4.81
C SER A 191 -5.77 23.64 -6.03
N LEU A 192 -4.61 22.98 -5.95
CA LEU A 192 -3.62 22.93 -7.05
C LEU A 192 -3.93 21.85 -8.09
N TYR A 193 -4.72 20.83 -7.73
CA TYR A 193 -4.95 19.65 -8.55
C TYR A 193 -6.44 19.30 -8.59
N SER A 194 -7.03 19.28 -9.78
CA SER A 194 -8.43 18.90 -9.95
C SER A 194 -8.70 17.50 -9.39
N ASN A 195 -9.81 17.34 -8.68
CA ASN A 195 -10.28 16.09 -8.07
C ASN A 195 -9.37 15.47 -6.99
N SER A 196 -8.24 16.07 -6.63
CA SER A 196 -7.31 15.45 -5.68
C SER A 196 -7.93 15.23 -4.30
N GLY A 197 -8.81 16.12 -3.85
CA GLY A 197 -9.54 15.93 -2.60
C GLY A 197 -10.38 14.66 -2.61
N THR A 198 -11.07 14.39 -3.72
CA THR A 198 -11.90 13.19 -3.91
C THR A 198 -11.05 11.92 -4.01
N THR A 199 -10.01 11.92 -4.84
CA THR A 199 -9.17 10.71 -5.03
C THR A 199 -8.35 10.38 -3.79
N GLU A 200 -7.91 11.39 -3.04
CA GLU A 200 -7.24 11.16 -1.76
C GLU A 200 -8.21 10.61 -0.73
N ASN A 201 -9.41 11.20 -0.62
CA ASN A 201 -10.43 10.74 0.31
C ASN A 201 -10.80 9.27 0.08
N LEU A 202 -10.89 8.83 -1.18
CA LEU A 202 -11.14 7.43 -1.51
C LEU A 202 -10.07 6.49 -0.96
N LEU A 203 -8.78 6.86 -1.07
CA LEU A 203 -7.70 6.05 -0.52
C LEU A 203 -7.62 6.16 1.01
N GLU A 204 -7.92 7.34 1.57
CA GLU A 204 -7.98 7.57 3.01
C GLU A 204 -9.11 6.77 3.69
N LEU A 205 -10.27 6.63 3.04
CA LEU A 205 -11.35 5.74 3.47
C LEU A 205 -10.95 4.26 3.38
N ASN A 206 -10.17 3.89 2.36
CA ASN A 206 -9.74 2.51 2.14
C ASN A 206 -8.61 2.09 3.10
N GLU A 207 -7.47 2.77 3.04
CA GLU A 207 -6.22 2.43 3.74
C GLU A 207 -6.07 3.20 5.07
N GLY A 208 -6.48 4.47 5.09
CA GLY A 208 -6.29 5.33 6.26
C GLY A 208 -7.12 4.89 7.47
N ILE A 209 -8.36 4.45 7.25
CA ILE A 209 -9.23 3.90 8.31
C ILE A 209 -8.72 2.53 8.78
N ALA A 210 -8.21 1.70 7.87
CA ALA A 210 -7.60 0.41 8.22
C ALA A 210 -6.38 0.62 9.12
N GLU A 211 -5.51 1.57 8.78
CA GLU A 211 -4.33 1.88 9.58
C GLU A 211 -4.70 2.53 10.92
N PHE A 212 -5.68 3.44 10.96
CA PHE A 212 -6.21 3.99 12.21
C PHE A 212 -6.69 2.87 13.15
N THR A 213 -7.42 1.89 12.60
CA THR A 213 -7.90 0.72 13.34
C THR A 213 -6.74 -0.08 13.92
N GLY A 214 -5.70 -0.33 13.11
CA GLY A 214 -4.47 -0.99 13.56
C GLY A 214 -3.77 -0.25 14.69
N VAL A 215 -3.65 1.07 14.60
CA VAL A 215 -3.05 1.91 15.63
C VAL A 215 -3.80 1.80 16.95
N ILE A 216 -5.14 1.88 16.96
CA ILE A 216 -5.92 1.77 18.20
C ILE A 216 -5.80 0.37 18.81
N LEU A 217 -5.89 -0.69 17.99
CA LEU A 217 -5.82 -2.08 18.47
C LEU A 217 -4.42 -2.46 19.00
N SER A 218 -3.37 -1.77 18.56
CA SER A 218 -2.01 -2.01 19.01
C SER A 218 -1.80 -1.81 20.53
N GLY A 219 -2.72 -1.11 21.20
CA GLY A 219 -2.68 -0.89 22.65
C GLY A 219 -1.48 -0.05 23.11
N ARG A 220 -0.90 0.76 22.23
CA ARG A 220 0.20 1.68 22.58
C ARG A 220 -0.28 2.71 23.61
N ASN A 221 0.57 3.00 24.59
CA ASN A 221 0.33 4.15 25.47
C ASN A 221 0.61 5.47 24.72
N LYS A 222 0.35 6.62 25.37
CA LYS A 222 0.53 7.95 24.75
C LYS A 222 1.95 8.16 24.19
N ALA A 223 2.99 7.90 24.98
CA ALA A 223 4.37 8.11 24.57
C ALA A 223 4.77 7.20 23.39
N GLN A 224 4.37 5.92 23.44
CA GLN A 224 4.60 4.97 22.35
C GLN A 224 3.86 5.38 21.08
N THR A 225 2.63 5.88 21.19
CA THR A 225 1.84 6.35 20.05
C THR A 225 2.44 7.61 19.43
N THR A 226 2.86 8.57 20.25
CA THR A 226 3.59 9.76 19.77
C THR A 226 4.86 9.37 19.03
N SER A 227 5.67 8.47 19.59
CA SER A 227 6.88 7.99 18.92
C SER A 227 6.57 7.26 17.61
N PHE A 228 5.53 6.43 17.59
CA PHE A 228 5.10 5.71 16.38
C PHE A 228 4.75 6.68 15.23
N PHE A 229 3.96 7.72 15.50
CA PHE A 229 3.61 8.70 14.47
C PHE A 229 4.79 9.54 14.01
N VAL A 230 5.62 10.04 14.93
CA VAL A 230 6.77 10.89 14.58
C VAL A 230 7.76 10.12 13.74
N THR A 231 8.21 8.95 14.21
CA THR A 231 9.16 8.11 13.47
C THR A 231 8.56 7.60 12.16
N GLY A 232 7.28 7.20 12.17
CA GLY A 232 6.59 6.75 10.95
C GLY A 232 6.52 7.83 9.87
N ILE A 233 6.25 9.08 10.24
CA ILE A 233 6.24 10.22 9.30
C ILE A 233 7.66 10.53 8.79
N ASP A 234 8.68 10.49 9.67
CA ASP A 234 10.07 10.73 9.27
C ASP A 234 10.58 9.66 8.30
N ASP A 235 10.23 8.40 8.53
CA ASP A 235 10.56 7.30 7.62
C ASP A 235 9.77 7.39 6.31
N PHE A 236 8.49 7.78 6.38
CA PHE A 236 7.67 7.98 5.20
C PHE A 236 8.27 9.00 4.24
N PHE A 237 8.88 10.08 4.72
CA PHE A 237 9.51 11.09 3.86
C PHE A 237 10.64 10.54 2.97
N LYS A 238 11.24 9.40 3.34
CA LYS A 238 12.28 8.73 2.57
C LYS A 238 11.71 7.93 1.39
N ASN A 239 10.38 7.75 1.31
CA ASN A 239 9.76 6.97 0.26
C ASN A 239 9.90 7.65 -1.12
N PRO A 240 10.30 6.90 -2.16
CA PRO A 240 10.33 7.38 -3.54
C PRO A 240 9.00 7.87 -4.06
N THR A 241 7.87 7.34 -3.58
CA THR A 241 6.53 7.81 -3.97
C THR A 241 5.58 7.88 -2.77
N PHE A 242 4.62 8.81 -2.83
CA PHE A 242 3.55 8.99 -1.83
C PHE A 242 2.16 8.60 -2.35
N VAL A 243 2.04 8.28 -3.64
CA VAL A 243 0.77 8.14 -4.38
C VAL A 243 -0.21 7.17 -3.72
N ARG A 244 0.29 6.09 -3.11
CA ARG A 244 -0.51 5.06 -2.44
C ARG A 244 -0.26 4.93 -0.94
N SER A 245 0.71 5.65 -0.40
CA SER A 245 1.20 5.44 0.96
C SER A 245 0.90 6.61 1.92
N PHE A 246 0.45 7.76 1.41
CA PHE A 246 0.15 8.92 2.26
C PHE A 246 -0.99 8.66 3.28
N ALA A 247 -1.99 7.86 2.89
CA ALA A 247 -3.18 7.58 3.70
C ALA A 247 -2.85 6.89 5.04
N TYR A 248 -1.78 6.08 5.09
CA TYR A 248 -1.28 5.43 6.31
C TYR A 248 -0.71 6.41 7.34
N HIS A 249 -0.46 7.66 6.95
CA HIS A 249 0.13 8.67 7.83
C HIS A 249 -0.81 9.86 8.10
N THR A 250 -1.77 10.14 7.22
CA THR A 250 -2.73 11.23 7.41
C THR A 250 -3.87 10.82 8.36
N ILE A 251 -4.74 9.91 7.93
CA ILE A 251 -5.95 9.54 8.68
C ILE A 251 -5.64 8.95 10.04
N PRO A 252 -4.62 8.10 10.22
CA PRO A 252 -4.26 7.62 11.55
C PRO A 252 -3.88 8.76 12.52
N ALA A 253 -3.20 9.80 12.04
CA ALA A 253 -2.84 10.97 12.86
C ALA A 253 -4.07 11.82 13.22
N TYR A 254 -4.88 12.23 12.22
CA TYR A 254 -6.12 12.98 12.49
C TYR A 254 -7.11 12.18 13.35
N GLY A 255 -7.29 10.91 13.00
CA GLY A 255 -8.18 9.97 13.66
C GLY A 255 -7.77 9.70 15.10
N TYR A 256 -6.47 9.55 15.40
CA TYR A 256 -5.98 9.41 16.78
C TYR A 256 -6.24 10.68 17.61
N LEU A 257 -5.95 11.86 17.05
CA LEU A 257 -6.23 13.13 17.70
C LEU A 257 -7.73 13.31 17.99
N LEU A 258 -8.60 12.91 17.06
CA LEU A 258 -10.04 12.98 17.26
C LEU A 258 -10.55 11.90 18.22
N TYR A 259 -10.00 10.68 18.18
CA TYR A 259 -10.36 9.58 19.05
C TYR A 259 -10.17 9.90 20.54
N ASN A 260 -9.18 10.73 20.87
CA ASN A 260 -8.96 11.21 22.23
C ASN A 260 -10.05 12.18 22.72
N LYS A 261 -10.88 12.73 21.83
CA LYS A 261 -12.00 13.63 22.13
C LYS A 261 -13.36 12.93 21.97
N ASP A 262 -13.50 12.14 20.91
CA ASP A 262 -14.67 11.35 20.58
C ASP A 262 -14.26 9.93 20.18
N LYS A 263 -14.40 8.98 21.10
CA LYS A 263 -14.08 7.56 20.88
C LYS A 263 -15.00 6.85 19.86
N SER A 264 -16.02 7.54 19.37
CA SER A 264 -17.02 7.01 18.44
C SER A 264 -16.95 7.59 17.04
N TRP A 265 -16.05 8.55 16.79
CA TRP A 265 -16.03 9.32 15.53
C TRP A 265 -16.02 8.42 14.29
N ASN A 266 -15.27 7.32 14.33
CA ASN A 266 -15.09 6.40 13.21
C ASN A 266 -16.37 5.62 12.88
N ARG A 267 -17.35 5.54 13.80
CA ARG A 267 -18.66 4.93 13.53
C ARG A 267 -19.67 5.91 12.90
N ASN A 268 -19.32 7.20 12.86
CA ASN A 268 -20.17 8.26 12.32
C ASN A 268 -19.86 8.61 10.85
N ILE A 269 -18.86 7.93 10.26
CA ILE A 269 -18.47 8.12 8.86
C ILE A 269 -18.99 6.97 8.00
N THR A 270 -19.11 7.23 6.70
CA THR A 270 -19.56 6.28 5.67
C THR A 270 -18.63 6.37 4.48
N ASP A 271 -18.85 5.55 3.45
CA ASP A 271 -18.07 5.59 2.21
C ASP A 271 -18.28 6.88 1.38
N GLN A 272 -19.28 7.69 1.72
CA GLN A 272 -19.53 9.01 1.12
C GLN A 272 -18.98 10.18 1.95
N THR A 273 -18.39 9.91 3.11
CA THR A 273 -17.89 10.98 3.98
C THR A 273 -16.63 11.60 3.40
N ASP A 274 -16.64 12.93 3.19
CA ASP A 274 -15.41 13.71 3.01
C ASP A 274 -14.71 13.85 4.37
N LEU A 275 -13.62 13.11 4.55
CA LEU A 275 -12.86 13.06 5.80
C LEU A 275 -12.21 14.41 6.12
N THR A 276 -11.84 15.20 5.11
CA THR A 276 -11.22 16.51 5.34
C THR A 276 -12.24 17.46 5.96
N ASP A 277 -13.43 17.56 5.38
CA ASP A 277 -14.51 18.39 5.91
C ASP A 277 -15.03 17.86 7.24
N TYR A 278 -15.06 16.53 7.40
CA TYR A 278 -15.39 15.88 8.68
C TYR A 278 -14.44 16.32 9.79
N PHE A 279 -13.12 16.26 9.59
CA PHE A 279 -12.14 16.69 10.60
C PHE A 279 -12.19 18.20 10.85
N ILE A 280 -12.35 19.02 9.80
CA ILE A 280 -12.51 20.48 9.95
C ILE A 280 -13.70 20.78 10.88
N LYS A 281 -14.85 20.13 10.63
CA LYS A 281 -16.05 20.29 11.46
C LYS A 281 -15.84 19.77 12.88
N ALA A 282 -15.30 18.56 13.03
CA ALA A 282 -15.13 17.91 14.33
C ALA A 282 -14.16 18.65 15.26
N PHE A 283 -13.14 19.29 14.70
CA PHE A 283 -12.20 20.12 15.48
C PHE A 283 -12.60 21.59 15.58
N HIS A 284 -13.73 22.00 14.99
CA HIS A 284 -14.19 23.40 14.92
C HIS A 284 -13.13 24.35 14.33
N ILE A 285 -12.50 23.92 13.23
CA ILE A 285 -11.41 24.65 12.58
C ILE A 285 -11.97 25.62 11.54
N ASN A 286 -11.53 26.88 11.61
CA ASN A 286 -11.81 27.87 10.58
C ASN A 286 -10.66 27.87 9.56
N ILE A 287 -10.95 27.45 8.33
CA ILE A 287 -9.95 27.46 7.24
C ILE A 287 -9.81 28.88 6.68
N PRO A 288 -8.57 29.41 6.56
CA PRO A 288 -8.34 30.73 5.98
C PRO A 288 -8.72 30.82 4.49
N ASN A 289 -9.24 31.97 4.06
CA ASN A 289 -9.58 32.21 2.65
C ASN A 289 -8.33 32.32 1.74
N GLU A 290 -7.29 33.04 2.17
CA GLU A 290 -6.05 33.24 1.40
C GLU A 290 -5.08 32.05 1.55
N LEU A 291 -5.52 30.85 1.15
CA LEU A 291 -4.81 29.57 1.34
C LEU A 291 -3.33 29.63 0.95
N LYS A 292 -3.03 30.09 -0.28
CA LYS A 292 -1.65 30.18 -0.79
C LYS A 292 -0.74 30.99 0.14
N LYS A 293 -1.13 32.24 0.41
CA LYS A 293 -0.34 33.17 1.23
C LYS A 293 -0.17 32.65 2.65
N VAL A 294 -1.22 32.09 3.25
CA VAL A 294 -1.14 31.53 4.60
C VAL A 294 -0.24 30.30 4.64
N SER A 295 -0.33 29.40 3.64
CA SER A 295 0.57 28.25 3.51
C SER A 295 2.03 28.68 3.34
N GLU A 296 2.31 29.63 2.45
CA GLU A 296 3.66 30.16 2.24
C GLU A 296 4.23 30.77 3.53
N ASN A 297 3.46 31.61 4.23
CA ASN A 297 3.86 32.24 5.49
C ASN A 297 4.12 31.22 6.62
N LYS A 298 3.31 30.16 6.70
CA LYS A 298 3.44 29.13 7.75
C LYS A 298 4.51 28.09 7.45
N SER A 299 4.92 27.92 6.20
CA SER A 299 5.84 26.86 5.77
C SER A 299 7.13 26.82 6.58
N GLY A 300 7.67 27.99 6.97
CA GLY A 300 8.88 28.11 7.79
C GLY A 300 8.77 27.48 9.18
N LEU A 301 7.56 27.34 9.73
CA LEU A 301 7.33 26.69 11.03
C LEU A 301 7.39 25.16 10.96
N TYR A 302 7.40 24.60 9.76
CA TYR A 302 7.26 23.17 9.48
C TYR A 302 8.32 22.70 8.47
N ASN A 303 9.56 23.18 8.61
CA ASN A 303 10.71 22.78 7.79
C ASN A 303 10.60 23.10 6.29
N GLY A 304 9.75 24.05 5.88
CA GLY A 304 9.42 24.27 4.47
C GLY A 304 10.60 24.55 3.54
N LYS A 305 11.65 25.25 3.99
CA LYS A 305 12.85 25.48 3.17
C LYS A 305 13.62 24.19 2.87
N VAL A 306 13.78 23.33 3.89
CA VAL A 306 14.48 22.04 3.76
C VAL A 306 13.68 21.10 2.86
N ILE A 307 12.38 20.98 3.11
CA ILE A 307 11.49 20.15 2.29
C ILE A 307 11.51 20.59 0.83
N LEU A 308 11.45 21.90 0.56
CA LEU A 308 11.48 22.41 -0.82
C LEU A 308 12.77 22.00 -1.55
N GLN A 309 13.94 22.17 -0.93
CA GLN A 309 15.23 21.79 -1.53
C GLN A 309 15.34 20.29 -1.80
N GLU A 310 14.85 19.46 -0.89
CA GLU A 310 14.81 18.01 -1.06
C GLU A 310 13.87 17.60 -2.21
N GLU A 311 12.68 18.20 -2.31
CA GLU A 311 11.75 17.91 -3.40
C GLU A 311 12.24 18.40 -4.77
N GLU A 312 12.98 19.52 -4.82
CA GLU A 312 13.66 19.98 -6.05
C GLU A 312 14.73 18.99 -6.51
N THR A 313 15.58 18.54 -5.59
CA THR A 313 16.62 17.54 -5.88
C THR A 313 16.00 16.21 -6.33
N ARG A 314 14.95 15.75 -5.66
CA ARG A 314 14.20 14.54 -6.01
C ARG A 314 13.55 14.66 -7.39
N GLU A 315 12.94 15.80 -7.72
CA GLU A 315 12.33 16.03 -9.03
C GLU A 315 13.35 15.91 -10.18
N GLU A 316 14.56 16.48 -10.00
CA GLU A 316 15.64 16.36 -10.99
C GLU A 316 16.12 14.91 -11.18
N ASN A 317 16.30 14.17 -10.09
CA ASN A 317 16.69 12.75 -10.15
C ASN A 317 15.60 11.89 -10.79
N THR A 318 14.32 12.18 -10.47
CA THR A 318 13.18 11.47 -11.05
C THR A 318 13.10 11.68 -12.55
N LYS A 319 13.36 12.90 -13.06
CA LYS A 319 13.39 13.18 -14.51
C LYS A 319 14.44 12.32 -15.24
N LYS A 320 15.63 12.17 -14.67
CA LYS A 320 16.69 11.32 -15.24
C LYS A 320 16.26 9.85 -15.28
N LEU A 321 15.68 9.36 -14.19
CA LEU A 321 15.21 7.98 -14.06
C LEU A 321 14.06 7.67 -15.03
N ILE A 322 13.11 8.60 -15.19
CA ILE A 322 12.03 8.47 -16.18
C ILE A 322 12.60 8.38 -17.60
N ALA A 323 13.60 9.20 -17.95
CA ALA A 323 14.23 9.15 -19.26
C ALA A 323 14.92 7.80 -19.51
N GLU A 324 15.59 7.23 -18.50
CA GLU A 324 16.19 5.89 -18.57
C GLU A 324 15.13 4.81 -18.83
N TYR A 325 14.00 4.85 -18.11
CA TYR A 325 12.94 3.87 -18.31
C TYR A 325 12.20 4.00 -19.65
N LYS A 326 11.98 5.24 -20.15
CA LYS A 326 11.45 5.46 -21.49
C LYS A 326 12.36 4.84 -22.54
N LEU A 327 13.67 5.10 -22.43
CA LEU A 327 14.64 4.51 -23.34
C LEU A 327 14.57 2.97 -23.32
N ARG A 328 14.49 2.36 -22.12
CA ARG A 328 14.54 0.91 -21.96
C ARG A 328 13.26 0.17 -22.36
N PHE A 329 12.08 0.73 -22.09
CA PHE A 329 10.80 0.03 -22.21
C PHE A 329 9.88 0.58 -23.30
N ILE A 330 10.30 1.64 -24.01
CA ILE A 330 9.52 2.26 -25.07
C ILE A 330 10.39 2.45 -26.33
N ASP A 331 11.51 3.16 -26.21
CA ASP A 331 12.25 3.63 -27.38
C ASP A 331 13.17 2.55 -27.98
N GLN A 332 13.81 1.74 -27.13
CA GLN A 332 14.64 0.61 -27.56
C GLN A 332 13.80 -0.64 -27.82
N PRO A 333 14.30 -1.58 -28.65
CA PRO A 333 13.67 -2.88 -28.81
C PRO A 333 13.43 -3.59 -27.48
N HIS A 334 12.18 -3.97 -27.24
CA HIS A 334 11.72 -4.49 -25.96
C HIS A 334 10.71 -5.62 -26.16
N PHE A 335 10.39 -6.33 -25.08
CA PHE A 335 9.44 -7.43 -25.09
C PHE A 335 8.10 -6.94 -24.55
N GLU A 336 7.08 -6.90 -25.41
CA GLU A 336 5.70 -6.64 -25.02
C GLU A 336 4.93 -7.95 -24.73
N ILE A 337 4.35 -8.03 -23.54
CA ILE A 337 3.52 -9.16 -23.10
C ILE A 337 2.09 -8.65 -22.89
N LYS A 338 1.15 -9.14 -23.68
CA LYS A 338 -0.28 -8.87 -23.50
C LYS A 338 -0.88 -9.79 -22.45
N PHE A 339 -1.77 -9.26 -21.63
CA PHE A 339 -2.47 -10.03 -20.62
C PHE A 339 -3.73 -10.69 -21.16
N GLU A 340 -4.07 -11.84 -20.57
CA GLU A 340 -5.33 -12.54 -20.85
C GLU A 340 -6.21 -12.66 -19.60
N LYS A 341 -5.62 -13.05 -18.48
CA LYS A 341 -6.24 -13.23 -17.17
C LYS A 341 -5.18 -13.05 -16.07
N MET A 342 -4.59 -11.86 -16.06
CA MET A 342 -3.50 -11.54 -15.15
C MET A 342 -3.93 -11.48 -13.68
N ASN A 343 -2.95 -11.73 -12.80
CA ASN A 343 -2.94 -11.40 -11.40
C ASN A 343 -1.53 -10.91 -11.04
N VAL A 344 -1.41 -9.80 -10.31
CA VAL A 344 -0.13 -9.13 -10.03
C VAL A 344 0.17 -9.01 -8.53
N SER A 345 1.45 -8.99 -8.17
CA SER A 345 1.94 -8.56 -6.85
C SER A 345 3.22 -7.73 -7.02
N PHE A 346 3.34 -6.66 -6.27
CA PHE A 346 4.41 -5.66 -6.37
C PHE A 346 4.54 -4.85 -5.08
N ASP A 347 5.67 -4.16 -4.89
CA ASP A 347 5.84 -3.15 -3.83
C ASP A 347 5.25 -1.79 -4.27
N PRO A 348 4.20 -1.27 -3.61
CA PRO A 348 3.60 0.01 -4.01
C PRO A 348 4.46 1.24 -3.68
N ARG A 349 5.53 1.10 -2.90
CA ARG A 349 6.32 2.23 -2.38
C ARG A 349 7.43 2.69 -3.33
N ASN A 350 7.70 1.94 -4.40
CA ASN A 350 8.78 2.23 -5.34
C ASN A 350 8.30 2.36 -6.80
N ILE A 351 7.00 2.37 -7.05
CA ILE A 351 6.45 2.53 -8.40
C ILE A 351 6.72 3.93 -8.94
N ILE A 352 6.88 4.04 -10.26
CA ILE A 352 7.26 5.29 -10.92
C ILE A 352 6.32 5.54 -12.10
N PRO A 353 5.34 6.47 -11.97
CA PRO A 353 4.50 6.89 -13.08
C PRO A 353 5.33 7.53 -14.20
N ILE A 354 5.05 7.17 -15.44
CA ILE A 354 5.64 7.74 -16.66
C ILE A 354 4.53 8.38 -17.48
N GLU A 355 4.21 9.64 -17.17
CA GLU A 355 3.30 10.50 -17.95
C GLU A 355 2.02 9.75 -18.39
N ASP A 356 1.73 9.72 -19.69
CA ASP A 356 0.62 9.01 -20.32
C ASP A 356 1.00 7.57 -20.77
N LYS A 357 2.22 7.12 -20.47
CA LYS A 357 2.79 5.85 -20.96
C LYS A 357 2.58 4.68 -20.01
N GLY A 358 2.27 4.95 -18.75
CA GLY A 358 1.97 3.93 -17.74
C GLY A 358 2.82 4.07 -16.49
N THR A 359 3.06 2.96 -15.79
CA THR A 359 3.78 2.95 -14.51
C THR A 359 4.87 1.89 -14.53
N VAL A 360 6.09 2.28 -14.15
CA VAL A 360 7.18 1.33 -13.96
C VAL A 360 7.11 0.71 -12.58
N TYR A 361 7.23 -0.61 -12.56
CA TYR A 361 7.32 -1.44 -11.36
C TYR A 361 8.75 -2.00 -11.29
N PRO A 362 9.60 -1.48 -10.38
CA PRO A 362 10.97 -1.99 -10.22
C PRO A 362 11.01 -3.49 -9.92
N ASN A 363 10.06 -3.96 -9.12
CA ASN A 363 9.79 -5.37 -8.92
C ASN A 363 8.30 -5.67 -9.14
N ILE A 364 8.01 -6.77 -9.83
CA ILE A 364 6.64 -7.24 -10.04
C ILE A 364 6.63 -8.73 -10.34
N ARG A 365 5.65 -9.43 -9.79
CA ARG A 365 5.30 -10.79 -10.18
C ARG A 365 3.93 -10.80 -10.84
N VAL A 366 3.87 -11.30 -12.07
CA VAL A 366 2.63 -11.45 -12.83
C VAL A 366 2.37 -12.93 -13.06
N THR A 367 1.16 -13.39 -12.75
CA THR A 367 0.67 -14.71 -13.14
C THR A 367 -0.46 -14.53 -14.13
N ASP A 368 -0.42 -15.25 -15.24
CA ASP A 368 -1.44 -15.22 -16.28
C ASP A 368 -1.60 -16.64 -16.88
N LYS A 369 -2.46 -16.80 -17.89
CA LYS A 369 -2.60 -18.03 -18.67
C LYS A 369 -1.31 -18.43 -19.39
N TRP A 370 -0.55 -17.45 -19.87
CA TRP A 370 0.70 -17.71 -20.58
C TRP A 370 1.80 -18.23 -19.65
N GLY A 371 1.72 -17.96 -18.34
CA GLY A 371 2.76 -18.36 -17.40
C GLY A 371 2.95 -17.40 -16.23
N ILE A 372 4.17 -17.38 -15.70
CA ILE A 372 4.58 -16.56 -14.56
C ILE A 372 5.77 -15.70 -14.97
N LEU A 373 5.63 -14.38 -14.86
CA LEU A 373 6.70 -13.41 -15.03
C LEU A 373 7.14 -12.91 -13.65
N THR A 374 8.43 -12.99 -13.36
CA THR A 374 9.06 -12.40 -12.17
C THR A 374 10.09 -11.37 -12.62
N VAL A 375 9.96 -10.14 -12.15
CA VAL A 375 10.82 -9.00 -12.52
C VAL A 375 11.44 -8.40 -11.26
N GLU A 376 12.74 -8.11 -11.35
CA GLU A 376 13.55 -7.49 -10.30
C GLU A 376 14.26 -6.21 -10.76
N LYS A 377 14.30 -5.94 -12.07
CA LYS A 377 14.94 -4.74 -12.66
C LYS A 377 14.01 -3.93 -13.55
N GLY A 378 12.76 -3.75 -13.14
CA GLY A 378 11.83 -2.85 -13.82
C GLY A 378 11.01 -3.51 -14.93
N ALA A 379 9.72 -3.17 -14.96
CA ALA A 379 8.82 -3.44 -16.06
C ALA A 379 7.82 -2.27 -16.18
N LEU A 380 7.47 -1.89 -17.40
CA LEU A 380 6.48 -0.84 -17.65
C LEU A 380 5.10 -1.45 -17.85
N MET A 381 4.20 -1.23 -16.90
CA MET A 381 2.78 -1.56 -17.04
C MET A 381 2.10 -0.45 -17.84
N SER A 382 1.35 -0.84 -18.88
CA SER A 382 0.53 0.10 -19.66
C SER A 382 -0.59 0.75 -18.81
N PRO A 383 -1.06 1.96 -19.15
CA PRO A 383 -2.16 2.62 -18.42
C PRO A 383 -3.46 1.83 -18.46
N GLY A 384 -3.69 1.11 -19.57
CA GLY A 384 -4.85 0.24 -19.77
C GLY A 384 -4.78 -1.08 -19.02
N TRP A 385 -3.66 -1.38 -18.36
CA TRP A 385 -3.44 -2.65 -17.66
C TRP A 385 -3.68 -3.87 -18.56
N ASP A 386 -3.43 -3.72 -19.87
CA ASP A 386 -3.64 -4.74 -20.90
C ASP A 386 -2.33 -5.36 -21.41
N LYS A 387 -1.20 -4.69 -21.16
CA LYS A 387 0.13 -5.20 -21.46
C LYS A 387 1.21 -4.70 -20.48
N ILE A 388 2.33 -5.41 -20.49
CA ILE A 388 3.56 -5.03 -19.80
C ILE A 388 4.76 -5.11 -20.75
N SER A 389 5.66 -4.15 -20.65
CA SER A 389 6.91 -4.10 -21.42
C SER A 389 8.12 -4.37 -20.51
N ILE A 390 9.00 -5.25 -20.96
CA ILE A 390 10.26 -5.61 -20.30
C ILE A 390 11.41 -5.58 -21.31
N SER A 391 12.66 -5.63 -20.84
CA SER A 391 13.81 -5.72 -21.74
C SER A 391 13.77 -7.00 -22.57
N ASN A 392 14.35 -6.98 -23.77
CA ASN A 392 14.41 -8.16 -24.63
C ASN A 392 15.13 -9.35 -23.95
N PRO A 393 14.77 -10.60 -24.30
CA PRO A 393 15.36 -11.80 -23.73
C PRO A 393 16.85 -11.91 -24.08
N ILE A 394 17.62 -12.45 -23.12
CA ILE A 394 19.05 -12.78 -23.26
C ILE A 394 19.22 -14.28 -23.47
N GLN A 395 18.39 -15.10 -22.80
CA GLN A 395 18.47 -16.56 -22.82
C GLN A 395 17.08 -17.18 -22.91
N THR A 396 16.99 -18.32 -23.60
CA THR A 396 15.76 -19.09 -23.77
C THR A 396 16.11 -20.57 -23.66
N GLU A 397 15.55 -21.24 -22.64
CA GLU A 397 15.76 -22.65 -22.34
C GLU A 397 14.42 -23.33 -22.09
N ASN A 398 13.98 -24.19 -23.02
CA ASN A 398 12.69 -24.87 -22.96
C ASN A 398 11.53 -23.86 -22.76
N SER A 399 10.80 -23.96 -21.65
CA SER A 399 9.71 -23.06 -21.27
C SER A 399 10.16 -21.87 -20.43
N LYS A 400 11.45 -21.72 -20.13
CA LYS A 400 11.98 -20.62 -19.33
C LYS A 400 12.72 -19.61 -20.20
N VAL A 401 12.29 -18.37 -20.16
CA VAL A 401 12.91 -17.23 -20.86
C VAL A 401 13.44 -16.25 -19.81
N SER A 402 14.64 -15.73 -20.00
CA SER A 402 15.20 -14.73 -19.08
C SER A 402 15.84 -13.57 -19.83
N GLY A 403 15.84 -12.41 -19.19
CA GLY A 403 16.52 -11.21 -19.64
C GLY A 403 17.19 -10.51 -18.47
N ASP A 404 17.51 -9.23 -18.63
CA ASP A 404 18.19 -8.47 -17.58
C ASP A 404 17.25 -8.18 -16.39
N GLY A 405 17.36 -9.03 -15.36
CA GLY A 405 16.60 -8.92 -14.12
C GLY A 405 15.14 -9.32 -14.25
N TRP A 406 14.82 -10.27 -15.13
CA TRP A 406 13.50 -10.90 -15.17
C TRP A 406 13.56 -12.34 -15.67
N THR A 407 12.57 -13.13 -15.30
CA THR A 407 12.36 -14.52 -15.73
C THR A 407 10.88 -14.74 -16.06
N LEU A 408 10.63 -15.43 -17.15
CA LEU A 408 9.32 -15.82 -17.65
C LEU A 408 9.25 -17.34 -17.77
N GLU A 409 8.38 -17.96 -16.97
CA GLU A 409 8.09 -19.39 -17.02
C GLU A 409 6.79 -19.60 -17.81
N LEU A 410 6.91 -20.09 -19.04
CA LEU A 410 5.81 -20.29 -19.97
C LEU A 410 5.07 -21.61 -19.72
N THR A 411 3.76 -21.59 -19.97
CA THR A 411 2.99 -22.82 -20.13
C THR A 411 3.18 -23.40 -21.54
N GLU A 412 2.89 -24.70 -21.71
CA GLU A 412 3.17 -25.46 -22.94
C GLU A 412 2.54 -24.90 -24.23
N ASN A 413 1.51 -24.04 -24.13
CA ASN A 413 0.80 -23.49 -25.29
C ASN A 413 1.34 -22.13 -25.74
N TYR A 414 2.44 -21.65 -25.16
CA TYR A 414 2.99 -20.33 -25.45
C TYR A 414 4.48 -20.42 -25.77
N THR A 415 4.91 -19.57 -26.69
CA THR A 415 6.30 -19.32 -27.05
C THR A 415 6.53 -17.83 -27.25
N ILE A 416 7.76 -17.43 -27.54
CA ILE A 416 8.12 -16.04 -27.85
C ILE A 416 8.54 -15.94 -29.32
N GLU A 417 8.29 -14.79 -29.93
CA GLU A 417 8.69 -14.49 -31.31
C GLU A 417 9.32 -13.11 -31.37
N LYS A 418 10.43 -12.99 -32.11
CA LYS A 418 11.05 -11.70 -32.42
C LYS A 418 10.42 -11.10 -33.66
N GLU A 419 9.91 -9.89 -33.56
CA GLU A 419 9.42 -9.10 -34.69
C GLU A 419 10.59 -8.55 -35.51
N THR A 420 10.57 -8.79 -36.82
CA THR A 420 11.67 -8.43 -37.72
C THR A 420 11.78 -6.93 -37.98
N THR A 421 10.66 -6.19 -37.88
CA THR A 421 10.61 -4.74 -38.18
C THR A 421 11.04 -3.88 -37.00
N SER A 422 10.53 -4.17 -35.80
CA SER A 422 10.81 -3.42 -34.56
C SER A 422 12.01 -3.97 -33.79
N GLY A 423 12.34 -5.25 -33.97
CA GLY A 423 13.26 -5.97 -33.09
C GLY A 423 12.65 -6.32 -31.73
N ASN A 424 11.38 -5.99 -31.50
CA ASN A 424 10.66 -6.33 -30.28
C ASN A 424 10.41 -7.82 -30.19
N TYR A 425 10.20 -8.31 -28.98
CA TYR A 425 9.66 -9.64 -28.74
C TYR A 425 8.18 -9.55 -28.37
N LYS A 426 7.44 -10.63 -28.65
CA LYS A 426 6.06 -10.82 -28.23
C LYS A 426 5.77 -12.26 -27.87
N LEU A 427 4.71 -12.48 -27.09
CA LEU A 427 4.15 -13.80 -26.88
C LEU A 427 3.41 -14.28 -28.13
N LYS A 428 3.56 -15.56 -28.45
CA LYS A 428 2.84 -16.25 -29.50
C LYS A 428 2.20 -17.50 -28.92
N ARG A 429 0.89 -17.64 -29.14
CA ARG A 429 0.19 -18.88 -28.81
C ARG A 429 0.53 -19.94 -29.86
N ILE A 430 0.87 -21.13 -29.41
CA ILE A 430 1.08 -22.28 -30.28
C ILE A 430 -0.31 -22.80 -30.64
N GLU A 431 -0.72 -22.63 -31.90
CA GLU A 431 -1.91 -23.28 -32.44
C GLU A 431 -1.61 -24.78 -32.56
N LYS A 432 -2.49 -25.62 -31.98
CA LYS A 432 -2.44 -27.08 -32.16
C LYS A 432 -3.29 -27.47 -33.34
#